data_AF-A0A0N4WSQ7-F1
#
_entry.id   AF-A0A0N4WSQ7-F1
#
_cell.length_a   1.000
_cell.length_b   1.000
_cell.length_c   1.000
_cell.angle_alpha   90.00
_cell.angle_beta   90.00
_cell.angle_gamma   90.00
#
_symmetry.space_group_name_H-M   'P 1'
#
loop_
_entity.id
_entity.type
_entity.pdbx_description
1 polymer ?
#
loop_
_entity_poly.entity_id
_entity_poly.type
_entity_poly.pdbx_seq_one_letter_code
_entity_poly.pdbx_strand_id
1 'polypeptide(L)'
;MKTDICIRLLLLCLPQLATARRCVPSDYDFEYTECGPDGSRWRVAVPLHGTVCDGLPEPTKGLNCSFSCSAGNYLDIMTESCRPCPPGKPTEKMFCDWVNGQFEELSRFLNVTV
;
A
#
# COMPACT_ATOMS: atom_id res chain seq x y z
N MET A 1 17.16 33.89 -42.70
CA MET A 1 17.90 32.61 -42.82
C MET A 1 18.64 32.18 -41.55
N LYS A 2 19.34 33.06 -40.82
CA LYS A 2 19.94 32.73 -39.50
C LYS A 2 18.91 32.62 -38.36
N THR A 3 17.84 33.41 -38.42
CA THR A 3 16.74 33.46 -37.43
C THR A 3 15.82 32.24 -37.47
N ASP A 4 15.53 31.70 -38.66
CA ASP A 4 14.72 30.48 -38.84
C ASP A 4 15.38 29.23 -38.25
N ILE A 5 16.72 29.15 -38.32
CA ILE A 5 17.49 28.02 -37.76
C ILE A 5 17.43 28.04 -36.23
N CYS A 6 17.51 29.23 -35.61
CA CYS A 6 17.40 29.37 -34.15
C CYS A 6 16.01 28.99 -33.64
N ILE A 7 14.94 29.38 -34.35
CA ILE A 7 13.56 29.03 -33.97
C ILE A 7 13.30 27.52 -34.12
N ARG A 8 13.81 26.90 -35.18
CA ARG A 8 13.71 25.43 -35.36
C ARG A 8 14.53 24.66 -34.33
N LEU A 9 15.69 25.17 -33.92
CA LEU A 9 16.48 24.58 -32.81
C LEU A 9 15.78 24.75 -31.44
N LEU A 10 15.11 25.88 -31.20
CA LEU A 10 14.35 26.11 -29.97
C LEU A 10 13.12 25.19 -29.87
N LEU A 11 12.46 24.90 -30.99
CA LEU A 11 11.28 24.00 -31.03
C LEU A 11 11.64 22.52 -30.84
N LEU A 12 12.88 22.11 -31.14
CA LEU A 12 13.39 20.75 -30.91
C LEU A 12 13.79 20.47 -29.45
N CYS A 13 13.84 21.51 -28.61
CA CYS A 13 14.23 21.42 -27.20
C CYS A 13 13.05 21.61 -26.24
N LEU A 14 11.79 21.64 -26.73
CA LEU A 14 10.69 21.43 -25.80
C LEU A 14 10.88 20.04 -25.20
N PRO A 15 11.15 19.91 -23.88
CA PRO A 15 11.09 18.61 -23.27
C PRO A 15 9.67 18.14 -23.56
N GLN A 16 9.54 16.96 -24.17
CA GLN A 16 8.28 16.27 -24.14
C GLN A 16 7.98 16.13 -22.65
N LEU A 17 7.16 17.03 -22.11
CA LEU A 17 6.62 16.92 -20.78
C LEU A 17 5.70 15.71 -20.91
N ALA A 18 6.29 14.53 -20.79
CA ALA A 18 5.57 13.29 -20.64
C ALA A 18 4.81 13.48 -19.34
N THR A 19 3.60 14.02 -19.45
CA THR A 19 2.68 14.15 -18.34
C THR A 19 2.39 12.73 -17.91
N ALA A 20 3.07 12.28 -16.87
CA ALA A 20 2.81 10.99 -16.28
C ALA A 20 1.31 10.93 -15.95
N ARG A 21 0.67 9.81 -16.31
CA ARG A 21 -0.74 9.58 -16.00
C ARG A 21 -0.93 9.72 -14.49
N ARG A 22 -1.98 10.41 -14.05
CA ARG A 22 -2.36 10.46 -12.64
C ARG A 22 -2.89 9.10 -12.18
N CYS A 23 -2.47 8.65 -11.00
CA CYS A 23 -2.97 7.41 -10.41
C CYS A 23 -4.47 7.52 -10.13
N VAL A 24 -5.22 6.48 -10.48
CA VAL A 24 -6.62 6.30 -10.05
C VAL A 24 -6.70 5.21 -8.98
N PRO A 25 -7.81 5.06 -8.22
CA PRO A 25 -7.90 4.09 -7.13
C PRO A 25 -7.67 2.62 -7.51
N SER A 26 -7.71 2.26 -8.79
CA SER A 26 -7.38 0.90 -9.27
C SER A 26 -5.89 0.69 -9.59
N ASP A 27 -5.07 1.73 -9.46
CA ASP A 27 -3.65 1.72 -9.81
C ASP A 27 -2.73 1.42 -8.60
N TYR A 28 -3.27 1.45 -7.38
CA TYR A 28 -2.54 1.26 -6.12
C TYR A 28 -3.42 0.61 -5.05
N ASP A 29 -2.78 -0.05 -4.10
CA ASP A 29 -3.39 -0.51 -2.85
C ASP A 29 -2.82 0.28 -1.65
N PHE A 30 -3.46 0.19 -0.49
CA PHE A 30 -2.91 0.76 0.74
C PHE A 30 -2.21 -0.30 1.58
N GLU A 31 -1.06 0.07 2.13
CA GLU A 31 -0.29 -0.74 3.07
C GLU A 31 0.09 0.06 4.30
N TYR A 32 0.43 -0.65 5.38
CA TYR A 32 1.02 -0.02 6.56
C TYR A 32 2.54 -0.11 6.49
N THR A 33 3.23 0.97 6.85
CA THR A 33 4.68 0.93 7.10
C THR A 33 4.99 0.09 8.34
N GLU A 34 6.26 -0.23 8.51
CA GLU A 34 6.79 -0.73 9.77
C GLU A 34 6.48 0.23 10.93
N CYS A 35 6.47 -0.34 12.14
CA CYS A 35 6.20 0.39 13.37
C CYS A 35 7.39 1.27 13.74
N GLY A 36 7.11 2.55 13.97
CA GLY A 36 8.03 3.45 14.64
C GLY A 36 8.24 3.09 16.11
N PRO A 37 9.27 3.65 16.76
CA PRO A 37 9.60 3.38 18.17
C PRO A 37 8.50 3.83 19.15
N ASP A 38 7.62 4.75 18.74
CA ASP A 38 6.45 5.21 19.50
C ASP A 38 5.19 4.36 19.26
N GLY A 39 5.31 3.26 18.50
CA GLY A 39 4.19 2.42 18.07
C GLY A 39 3.31 3.06 17.00
N SER A 40 3.71 4.21 16.46
CA SER A 40 3.03 4.82 15.31
C SER A 40 3.42 4.10 14.02
N ARG A 41 2.53 4.15 13.03
CA ARG A 41 2.77 3.68 11.68
C ARG A 41 1.98 4.54 10.70
N TRP A 42 2.34 4.45 9.43
CA TRP A 42 1.72 5.23 8.36
C TRP A 42 0.95 4.31 7.41
N ARG A 43 -0.20 4.77 6.95
CA ARG A 43 -0.94 4.17 5.84
C ARG A 43 -0.48 4.84 4.55
N VAL A 44 0.12 4.07 3.65
CA VAL A 44 0.73 4.55 2.41
C VAL A 44 0.07 3.91 1.20
N ALA A 45 -0.07 4.65 0.11
CA ALA A 45 -0.50 4.10 -1.16
C ALA A 45 0.71 3.49 -1.90
N VAL A 46 0.59 2.23 -2.29
CA VAL A 46 1.62 1.44 -2.97
C VAL A 46 1.11 1.08 -4.37
N PRO A 47 1.80 1.52 -5.44
CA PRO A 47 1.42 1.16 -6.80
C PRO A 47 1.38 -0.34 -7.01
N LEU A 48 0.37 -0.81 -7.75
CA LEU A 48 0.32 -2.18 -8.21
C LEU A 48 1.51 -2.46 -9.15
N HIS A 49 2.01 -3.69 -9.13
CA HIS A 49 3.13 -4.10 -9.97
C HIS A 49 2.87 -3.80 -11.45
N GLY A 50 3.80 -3.07 -12.09
CA GLY A 50 3.70 -2.70 -13.51
C GLY A 50 2.94 -1.39 -13.76
N THR A 51 2.36 -0.77 -12.74
CA THR A 51 1.70 0.53 -12.86
C THR A 51 2.70 1.66 -12.66
N VAL A 52 2.84 2.53 -13.66
CA VAL A 52 3.64 3.75 -13.59
C VAL A 52 2.67 4.94 -13.68
N CYS A 53 2.46 5.61 -12.55
CA CYS A 53 1.60 6.77 -12.44
C CYS A 53 2.11 7.73 -11.36
N ASP A 54 1.73 9.01 -11.50
CA ASP A 54 2.09 10.06 -10.55
C ASP A 54 0.87 10.49 -9.72
N GLY A 55 1.12 11.11 -8.57
CA GLY A 55 0.03 11.63 -7.73
C GLY A 55 -0.67 10.57 -6.90
N LEU A 56 0.09 9.64 -6.32
CA LEU A 56 -0.42 8.79 -5.26
C LEU A 56 -0.97 9.65 -4.11
N PRO A 57 -2.00 9.16 -3.39
CA PRO A 57 -2.44 9.79 -2.15
C PRO A 57 -1.29 9.97 -1.16
N GLU A 58 -1.29 11.11 -0.46
CA GLU A 58 -0.33 11.38 0.60
C GLU A 58 -0.46 10.35 1.75
N PRO A 59 0.66 9.95 2.36
CA PRO A 59 0.66 9.11 3.55
C PRO A 59 -0.16 9.72 4.69
N THR A 60 -1.01 8.93 5.32
CA THR A 60 -1.78 9.34 6.49
C THR A 60 -1.36 8.54 7.72
N LYS A 61 -1.48 9.14 8.91
CA LYS A 61 -1.21 8.42 10.16
C LYS A 61 -2.19 7.25 10.30
N GLY A 62 -1.65 6.06 10.50
CA GLY A 62 -2.43 4.83 10.67
C GLY A 62 -2.80 4.55 12.12
N LEU A 63 -3.54 3.46 12.33
CA LEU A 63 -3.79 2.91 13.67
C LEU A 63 -2.49 2.47 14.34
N ASN A 64 -2.40 2.58 15.67
CA ASN A 64 -1.22 2.15 16.42
C ASN A 64 -0.92 0.66 16.21
N CYS A 65 0.35 0.25 16.29
CA CYS A 65 0.75 -1.15 16.14
C CYS A 65 0.16 -2.09 17.20
N SER A 66 -0.17 -1.57 18.39
CA SER A 66 -0.84 -2.33 19.45
C SER A 66 -2.35 -2.47 19.23
N PHE A 67 -2.91 -1.85 18.17
CA PHE A 67 -4.33 -1.96 17.86
C PHE A 67 -4.64 -3.32 17.21
N SER A 68 -5.63 -4.01 17.77
CA SER A 68 -6.20 -5.23 17.21
C SER A 68 -7.73 -5.18 17.23
N CYS A 69 -8.36 -5.70 16.20
CA CYS A 69 -9.81 -5.90 16.19
C CYS A 69 -10.24 -7.02 17.15
N SER A 70 -11.49 -6.97 17.63
CA SER A 70 -12.07 -8.05 18.41
C SER A 70 -12.16 -9.34 17.60
N ALA A 71 -12.16 -10.48 18.29
CA ALA A 71 -12.35 -11.80 17.70
C ALA A 71 -13.52 -11.84 16.70
N GLY A 72 -13.32 -12.52 15.58
CA GLY A 72 -14.25 -12.63 14.46
C GLY A 72 -14.27 -11.41 13.53
N ASN A 73 -13.37 -10.44 13.73
CA ASN A 73 -13.21 -9.29 12.84
C ASN A 73 -11.77 -9.12 12.36
N TYR A 74 -11.61 -8.60 11.14
CA TYR A 74 -10.33 -8.17 10.58
C TYR A 74 -10.31 -6.64 10.42
N LEU A 75 -9.11 -6.06 10.41
CA LEU A 75 -8.93 -4.64 10.12
C LEU A 75 -8.93 -4.43 8.60
N ASP A 76 -9.93 -3.71 8.09
CA ASP A 76 -9.94 -3.23 6.72
C ASP A 76 -9.06 -1.98 6.63
N ILE A 77 -7.93 -2.09 5.94
CA ILE A 77 -6.95 -1.00 5.80
C ILE A 77 -7.49 0.17 4.98
N MET A 78 -8.45 -0.05 4.08
CA MET A 78 -9.01 0.99 3.23
C MET A 78 -9.90 1.93 4.05
N THR A 79 -10.63 1.37 5.01
CA THR A 79 -11.58 2.11 5.86
C THR A 79 -11.08 2.35 7.28
N GLU A 80 -9.92 1.79 7.64
CA GLU A 80 -9.37 1.73 8.99
C GLU A 80 -10.37 1.26 10.05
N SER A 81 -11.25 0.33 9.65
CA SER A 81 -12.36 -0.15 10.48
C SER A 81 -12.34 -1.67 10.62
N CYS A 82 -12.80 -2.15 11.77
CA CYS A 82 -12.98 -3.58 11.99
C CYS A 82 -14.22 -4.07 11.22
N ARG A 83 -14.04 -5.10 10.41
CA ARG A 83 -15.09 -5.73 9.61
C ARG A 83 -15.23 -7.21 9.98
N PRO A 84 -16.45 -7.75 9.98
CA PRO A 84 -16.68 -9.16 10.28
C PRO A 84 -16.00 -10.03 9.22
N CYS A 85 -15.40 -11.12 9.67
CA CYS A 85 -14.72 -12.07 8.79
C CYS A 85 -15.73 -12.76 7.85
N PRO A 86 -15.49 -12.78 6.53
CA PRO A 86 -16.42 -13.41 5.59
C PRO A 86 -16.46 -14.94 5.80
N PRO A 87 -17.65 -15.56 5.76
CA PRO A 87 -17.76 -17.01 5.93
C PRO A 87 -17.12 -17.76 4.76
N GLY A 88 -16.31 -18.78 5.07
CA GLY A 88 -15.88 -19.79 4.10
C GLY A 88 -14.78 -19.40 3.11
N LYS A 89 -14.00 -18.34 3.34
CA LYS A 89 -12.86 -18.00 2.47
C LYS A 89 -11.52 -18.46 3.05
N PRO A 90 -10.80 -19.40 2.41
CA PRO A 90 -9.37 -19.57 2.60
C PRO A 90 -8.66 -18.54 1.72
N THR A 91 -8.37 -17.35 2.25
CA THR A 91 -7.49 -16.41 1.55
C THR A 91 -6.07 -16.60 2.05
N GLU A 92 -5.13 -16.64 1.10
CA GLU A 92 -3.70 -16.93 1.22
C GLU A 92 -2.92 -16.02 2.20
N LYS A 93 -3.59 -15.10 2.89
CA LYS A 93 -3.07 -14.39 4.06
C LYS A 93 -4.15 -14.32 5.16
N MET A 94 -3.91 -15.13 6.19
CA MET A 94 -4.38 -15.01 7.56
C MET A 94 -5.76 -15.59 7.93
N PHE A 95 -5.69 -16.60 8.81
CA PHE A 95 -6.78 -17.21 9.56
C PHE A 95 -7.52 -16.13 10.38
N CYS A 96 -8.78 -15.90 10.05
CA CYS A 96 -9.63 -14.89 10.68
C CYS A 96 -10.34 -15.41 11.95
N ASP A 97 -9.60 -16.10 12.83
CA ASP A 97 -10.00 -16.89 14.02
C ASP A 97 -10.41 -18.33 13.74
N TRP A 98 -9.50 -19.27 14.00
CA TRP A 98 -9.89 -20.56 14.53
C TRP A 98 -9.01 -20.96 15.72
N VAL A 99 -9.70 -21.18 16.82
CA VAL A 99 -9.37 -21.99 17.99
C VAL A 99 -8.53 -21.30 19.09
N ASN A 100 -9.25 -20.81 20.11
CA ASN A 100 -8.80 -20.78 21.51
C ASN A 100 -7.51 -19.99 21.84
N GLY A 101 -7.44 -18.71 21.47
CA GLY A 101 -6.75 -17.71 22.31
C GLY A 101 -5.25 -17.93 22.55
N GLN A 102 -4.44 -18.10 21.51
CA GLN A 102 -3.00 -17.84 21.56
C GLN A 102 -2.53 -17.13 20.29
N PHE A 103 -1.93 -15.95 20.47
CA PHE A 103 -1.11 -15.28 19.47
C PHE A 103 0.18 -16.10 19.34
N GLU A 104 0.25 -17.04 18.40
CA GLU A 104 1.51 -17.70 18.06
C GLU A 104 2.08 -17.02 16.82
N GLU A 105 3.22 -16.38 17.03
CA GLU A 105 4.12 -15.82 16.03
C GLU A 105 4.37 -16.87 14.92
N LEU A 106 4.40 -16.45 13.65
CA LEU A 106 4.68 -17.30 12.48
C LEU A 106 6.11 -17.91 12.46
N SER A 107 6.82 -17.93 13.59
CA SER A 107 8.21 -18.40 13.72
C SER A 107 8.34 -19.90 14.08
N ARG A 108 7.23 -20.61 14.39
CA ARG A 108 7.29 -22.01 14.88
C ARG A 108 6.75 -23.10 13.97
N PHE A 109 6.06 -22.75 12.88
CA PHE A 109 5.42 -23.74 11.98
C PHE A 109 6.15 -23.97 10.66
N LEU A 110 7.06 -23.08 10.29
CA LEU A 110 8.06 -23.40 9.29
C LEU A 110 9.27 -23.91 10.06
N ASN A 111 9.60 -25.18 9.88
CA ASN A 111 10.85 -25.79 10.34
C ASN A 111 12.04 -25.18 9.55
N VAL A 112 12.14 -23.85 9.53
CA VAL A 112 13.21 -23.09 8.89
C VAL A 112 14.17 -22.73 10.02
N THR A 113 15.14 -23.61 10.21
CA THR A 113 16.42 -23.24 10.82
C THR A 113 17.01 -22.06 10.04
N VAL A 114 17.33 -20.98 10.75
CA VAL A 114 18.48 -20.13 10.42
C VAL A 114 19.54 -20.42 11.46
#